data_AF-A0A016THV4-F1
#
_entry.id   AF-A0A016THV4-F1
#
_cell.length_a   1.000
_cell.length_b   1.000
_cell.length_c   1.000
_cell.angle_alpha   90.00
_cell.angle_beta   90.00
_cell.angle_gamma   90.00
#
_symmetry.space_group_name_H-M   'P 1'
#
loop_
_entity.id
_entity.type
_entity.pdbx_description
1 polymer ?
#
loop_
_entity_poly.entity_id
_entity_poly.type
_entity_poly.pdbx_seq_one_letter_code
_entity_poly.pdbx_strand_id
1 'polypeptide(L)'
;MKGIIVFLVLLCMITPTNQNDCETCLFVMSGYEMFPAVFPTLTGKKLEDFTCSEAKRHRKSEKLCHKLIKEVTQSKTLAKKLKEDYNKETIVYDFCKSELSEKYCP
;
A
#
# COMPACT_ATOMS: atom_id res chain seq x y z
N MET A 1 23.48 -15.21 40.02
CA MET A 1 22.84 -15.93 38.90
C MET A 1 21.33 -15.69 38.97
N LYS A 2 20.68 -15.54 37.81
CA LYS A 2 19.29 -15.06 37.54
C LYS A 2 19.21 -13.54 37.34
N GLY A 3 19.60 -12.95 36.22
CA GLY A 3 19.76 -13.53 34.88
C GLY A 3 18.40 -13.68 34.18
N ILE A 4 17.93 -12.58 33.60
CA ILE A 4 17.04 -12.51 32.42
C ILE A 4 15.58 -12.96 32.67
N ILE A 5 14.69 -12.45 31.82
CA ILE A 5 13.26 -12.81 31.65
C ILE A 5 12.30 -11.84 32.34
N VAL A 6 12.20 -10.61 31.82
CA VAL A 6 10.92 -10.01 31.42
C VAL A 6 11.18 -9.07 30.23
N PHE A 7 11.60 -9.63 29.10
CA PHE A 7 11.68 -8.93 27.82
C PHE A 7 10.92 -9.76 26.79
N LEU A 8 9.61 -9.89 26.96
CA LEU A 8 8.82 -10.83 26.15
C LEU A 8 7.31 -10.54 26.12
N VAL A 9 6.88 -9.26 26.05
CA VAL A 9 5.51 -8.94 25.59
C VAL A 9 5.48 -7.59 24.85
N LEU A 10 6.29 -7.47 23.80
CA LEU A 10 5.97 -6.62 22.66
C LEU A 10 5.81 -7.56 21.45
N LEU A 11 5.00 -8.61 21.66
CA LEU A 11 4.53 -9.44 20.57
C LEU A 11 3.60 -8.57 19.74
N CYS A 12 4.12 -8.16 18.59
CA CYS A 12 3.44 -7.55 17.46
C CYS A 12 1.96 -7.95 17.42
N MET A 13 1.07 -7.03 17.82
CA MET A 13 -0.34 -7.11 17.46
C MET A 13 -0.47 -6.76 15.97
N ILE A 14 0.01 -7.65 15.09
CA ILE A 14 -0.44 -7.65 13.70
C ILE A 14 -1.84 -8.27 13.78
N THR A 15 -2.84 -7.43 13.95
CA THR A 15 -4.23 -7.86 13.83
C THR A 15 -4.47 -8.31 12.37
N PRO A 16 -5.35 -9.28 12.12
CA PRO A 16 -5.65 -9.74 10.76
C PRO A 16 -6.14 -8.61 9.84
N THR A 17 -6.74 -7.56 10.40
CA THR A 17 -7.11 -6.33 9.69
C THR A 17 -5.88 -5.59 9.17
N ASN A 18 -4.83 -5.42 9.98
CA ASN A 18 -3.58 -4.78 9.56
C ASN A 18 -2.88 -5.55 8.43
N GLN A 19 -2.96 -6.88 8.42
CA GLN A 19 -2.35 -7.67 7.35
C GLN A 19 -3.11 -7.52 6.02
N ASN A 20 -4.45 -7.57 6.06
CA ASN A 20 -5.26 -7.38 4.85
C ASN A 20 -5.13 -5.97 4.28
N ASP A 21 -4.99 -4.97 5.15
CA ASP A 21 -4.80 -3.58 4.75
C ASP A 21 -3.39 -3.36 4.18
N CYS A 22 -2.35 -3.96 4.77
CA CYS A 22 -0.99 -3.98 4.20
C CYS A 22 -0.98 -4.61 2.81
N GLU A 23 -1.54 -5.80 2.65
CA GLU A 23 -1.61 -6.48 1.35
C GLU A 23 -2.40 -5.66 0.32
N THR A 24 -3.50 -5.03 0.73
CA THR A 24 -4.27 -4.13 -0.13
C THR A 24 -3.41 -2.94 -0.56
N CYS A 25 -2.69 -2.32 0.37
CA CYS A 25 -1.81 -1.19 0.05
C CYS A 25 -0.73 -1.61 -0.96
N LEU A 26 -0.03 -2.72 -0.69
CA LEU A 26 0.99 -3.26 -1.58
C LEU A 26 0.44 -3.52 -2.98
N PHE A 27 -0.72 -4.15 -3.07
CA PHE A 27 -1.39 -4.44 -4.35
C PHE A 27 -1.75 -3.14 -5.10
N VAL A 28 -2.41 -2.20 -4.43
CA VAL A 28 -2.90 -0.97 -5.04
C VAL A 28 -1.73 -0.11 -5.50
N MET A 29 -0.71 0.11 -4.66
CA MET A 29 0.46 0.90 -5.02
C MET A 29 1.26 0.26 -6.17
N SER A 30 1.40 -1.07 -6.16
CA SER A 30 2.08 -1.79 -7.25
C SER A 30 1.30 -1.73 -8.55
N GLY A 31 -0.01 -1.96 -8.50
CA GLY A 31 -0.88 -1.91 -9.67
C GLY A 31 -0.98 -0.50 -10.26
N TYR A 32 -1.05 0.52 -9.41
CA TYR A 32 -1.17 1.91 -9.84
C TYR A 32 0.05 2.39 -10.64
N GLU A 33 1.26 1.89 -10.33
CA GLU A 33 2.47 2.18 -11.10
C GLU A 33 2.68 1.21 -12.28
N MET A 34 2.38 -0.09 -12.10
CA MET A 34 2.64 -1.10 -13.14
C MET A 34 1.63 -1.05 -14.30
N PHE A 35 0.34 -0.81 -14.02
CA PHE A 35 -0.69 -0.87 -15.05
C PHE A 35 -0.52 0.19 -16.14
N PRO A 36 -0.12 1.45 -15.87
CA PRO A 36 0.18 2.41 -16.92
C PRO A 36 1.40 2.02 -17.78
N ALA A 37 2.38 1.29 -17.20
CA ALA A 37 3.55 0.81 -17.94
C ALA A 37 3.20 -0.34 -18.90
N VAL A 38 2.28 -1.22 -18.50
CA VAL A 38 1.82 -2.36 -19.32
C VAL A 38 0.71 -1.93 -20.29
N PHE A 39 -0.17 -1.02 -19.86
CA PHE A 39 -1.32 -0.53 -20.59
C PHE A 39 -1.30 1.01 -20.64
N PRO A 40 -0.62 1.62 -21.62
CA PRO A 40 -0.46 3.08 -21.67
C PRO A 40 -1.77 3.86 -21.79
N THR A 41 -2.86 3.19 -22.19
CA THR A 41 -4.22 3.77 -22.28
C THR A 41 -4.95 3.80 -20.94
N LEU A 42 -4.48 3.08 -19.93
CA LEU A 42 -5.00 3.10 -18.55
C LEU A 42 -4.39 4.26 -17.78
N THR A 43 -5.12 5.37 -17.72
CA THR A 43 -4.70 6.58 -17.00
C THR A 43 -5.86 7.21 -16.22
N GLY A 44 -5.51 8.03 -15.23
CA GLY A 44 -6.46 8.82 -14.43
C GLY A 44 -7.57 7.94 -13.83
N LYS A 45 -8.82 8.30 -14.09
CA LYS A 45 -9.98 7.60 -13.55
C LYS A 45 -10.09 6.14 -14.02
N LYS A 46 -9.69 5.84 -15.26
CA LYS A 46 -9.75 4.45 -15.77
C LYS A 46 -8.77 3.53 -15.04
N LEU A 47 -7.59 4.06 -14.70
CA LEU A 47 -6.59 3.35 -13.91
C LEU A 47 -7.10 3.09 -12.49
N GLU A 48 -7.70 4.10 -11.86
CA GLU A 48 -8.32 3.96 -10.54
C GLU A 48 -9.42 2.89 -10.54
N ASP A 49 -10.38 3.00 -11.46
CA ASP A 49 -11.50 2.06 -11.56
C ASP A 49 -11.01 0.63 -11.80
N PHE A 50 -10.01 0.45 -12.66
CA PHE A 50 -9.41 -0.85 -12.94
C PHE A 50 -8.71 -1.43 -11.70
N THR A 51 -7.85 -0.64 -11.05
CA THR A 51 -7.09 -1.07 -9.87
C THR A 51 -8.01 -1.42 -8.71
N CYS A 52 -9.04 -0.60 -8.45
CA CYS A 52 -9.98 -0.83 -7.36
C CYS A 52 -10.98 -1.94 -7.64
N SER A 53 -11.37 -2.15 -8.90
CA SER A 53 -12.14 -3.32 -9.31
C SER A 53 -11.36 -4.62 -9.03
N GLU A 54 -10.06 -4.66 -9.34
CA GLU A 54 -9.25 -5.84 -9.03
C GLU A 54 -9.03 -6.01 -7.52
N ALA A 55 -8.74 -4.92 -6.78
CA ALA A 55 -8.64 -4.98 -5.32
C ALA A 55 -9.93 -5.49 -4.65
N LYS A 56 -11.10 -5.12 -5.19
CA LYS A 56 -12.41 -5.63 -4.77
C LYS A 56 -12.53 -7.14 -4.98
N ARG A 57 -12.13 -7.64 -6.15
CA ARG A 57 -12.18 -9.07 -6.48
C ARG A 57 -11.26 -9.90 -5.59
N HIS A 58 -10.08 -9.37 -5.26
CA HIS A 58 -9.11 -10.08 -4.43
C HIS A 58 -9.44 -10.09 -2.93
N ARG A 59 -9.86 -8.95 -2.35
CA ARG A 59 -9.93 -8.78 -0.88
C ARG A 59 -11.16 -8.03 -0.36
N LYS A 60 -12.14 -7.69 -1.22
CA LYS A 60 -13.26 -6.79 -0.89
C LYS A 60 -12.83 -5.40 -0.38
N SER A 61 -11.61 -4.98 -0.71
CA SER A 61 -10.98 -3.75 -0.19
C SER A 61 -11.20 -2.53 -1.09
N GLU A 62 -12.32 -2.46 -1.82
CA GLU A 62 -12.64 -1.38 -2.77
C GLU A 62 -12.54 0.01 -2.13
N LYS A 63 -13.13 0.18 -0.93
CA LYS A 63 -13.09 1.45 -0.20
C LYS A 63 -11.67 1.87 0.16
N LEU A 64 -10.85 0.93 0.62
CA LEU A 64 -9.46 1.20 0.98
C LEU A 64 -8.64 1.55 -0.27
N CYS A 65 -8.87 0.86 -1.39
CA CYS A 65 -8.24 1.22 -2.66
C CYS A 65 -8.52 2.67 -3.08
N HIS A 66 -9.79 3.09 -3.09
CA HIS A 66 -10.13 4.47 -3.45
C HIS A 66 -9.51 5.49 -2.49
N LYS A 67 -9.47 5.17 -1.19
CA LYS A 67 -8.81 6.03 -0.20
C LYS A 67 -7.32 6.20 -0.51
N LEU A 68 -6.61 5.09 -0.74
CA LEU A 68 -5.18 5.08 -1.06
C LEU A 68 -4.87 5.86 -2.33
N ILE A 69 -5.60 5.59 -3.43
CA ILE A 69 -5.38 6.27 -4.71
C ILE A 69 -5.67 7.77 -4.57
N LYS A 70 -6.76 8.14 -3.90
CA LYS A 70 -7.09 9.54 -3.66
C LYS A 70 -5.99 10.26 -2.89
N GLU A 71 -5.45 9.63 -1.85
CA GLU A 71 -4.37 10.22 -1.05
C GLU A 71 -3.11 10.46 -1.89
N VAL A 72 -2.69 9.46 -2.67
CA VAL A 72 -1.52 9.58 -3.55
C VAL A 72 -1.73 10.63 -4.64
N THR A 73 -2.89 10.62 -5.31
CA THR A 73 -3.18 11.53 -6.43
C THR A 73 -3.40 12.97 -5.99
N GLN A 74 -3.90 13.21 -4.78
CA GLN A 74 -4.07 14.55 -4.22
C GLN A 74 -2.74 15.15 -3.73
N SER A 75 -1.73 14.33 -3.47
CA SER A 75 -0.41 14.78 -3.05
C SER A 75 0.63 14.61 -4.16
N LYS A 76 1.03 15.74 -4.77
CA LYS A 76 2.11 15.75 -5.78
C LYS A 76 3.41 15.13 -5.25
N THR A 77 3.69 15.29 -3.96
CA THR A 77 4.88 14.71 -3.32
C THR A 77 4.77 13.19 -3.23
N LEU A 78 3.62 12.65 -2.81
CA LEU A 78 3.42 11.19 -2.73
C LEU A 78 3.40 10.56 -4.11
N ALA A 79 2.71 11.15 -5.08
CA ALA A 79 2.69 10.67 -6.46
C ALA A 79 4.11 10.66 -7.09
N LYS A 80 4.90 11.72 -6.86
CA LYS A 80 6.29 11.78 -7.31
C LYS A 80 7.14 10.71 -6.63
N LYS A 81 7.02 10.57 -5.31
CA LYS A 81 7.78 9.61 -4.53
C LYS A 81 7.47 8.19 -4.95
N LEU A 82 6.18 7.83 -5.05
CA LEU A 82 5.74 6.52 -5.52
C LEU A 82 6.37 6.19 -6.88
N LYS A 83 6.32 7.11 -7.85
CA LYS A 83 6.88 6.91 -9.19
C LYS A 83 8.42 6.81 -9.22
N GLU A 84 9.13 7.69 -8.53
CA GLU A 84 10.60 7.70 -8.51
C GLU A 84 11.17 6.50 -7.78
N ASP A 85 10.53 6.12 -6.67
CA ASP A 85 11.00 5.08 -5.79
C ASP A 85 10.51 3.68 -6.17
N TYR A 86 9.37 3.54 -6.88
CA TYR A 86 8.92 2.25 -7.44
C TYR A 86 9.97 1.60 -8.36
N ASN A 87 10.80 2.41 -9.03
CA ASN A 87 11.91 1.91 -9.86
C ASN A 87 13.05 1.26 -9.05
N LYS A 88 12.97 1.28 -7.70
CA LYS A 88 13.88 0.57 -6.80
C LYS A 88 13.07 -0.55 -6.14
N GLU A 89 13.50 -1.79 -6.32
CA GLU A 89 12.76 -3.04 -6.08
C GLU A 89 12.14 -3.26 -4.67
N THR A 90 12.28 -2.34 -3.71
CA THR A 90 11.87 -2.53 -2.31
C THR A 90 10.98 -1.44 -1.70
N ILE A 91 10.56 -0.40 -2.46
CA ILE A 91 9.99 0.80 -1.81
C ILE A 91 8.47 0.76 -1.61
N VAL A 92 7.72 -0.12 -2.29
CA VAL A 92 6.26 -0.17 -2.09
C VAL A 92 5.90 -0.54 -0.64
N TYR A 93 6.70 -1.41 -0.01
CA TYR A 93 6.50 -1.76 1.39
C TYR A 93 6.78 -0.58 2.33
N ASP A 94 7.91 0.11 2.15
CA ASP A 94 8.24 1.31 2.93
C ASP A 94 7.21 2.42 2.72
N PHE A 95 6.71 2.56 1.49
CA PHE A 95 5.65 3.49 1.16
C PHE A 95 4.37 3.20 1.96
N CYS A 96 3.94 1.93 1.98
CA CYS A 96 2.79 1.48 2.76
C CYS A 96 3.01 1.48 4.29
N LYS A 97 4.27 1.53 4.74
CA LYS A 97 4.65 1.54 6.15
C LYS A 97 4.74 2.96 6.73
N SER A 98 5.21 3.94 5.97
CA SER A 98 5.56 5.26 6.54
C SER A 98 5.17 6.50 5.73
N GLU A 99 4.86 6.37 4.44
CA GLU A 99 4.66 7.55 3.58
C GLU A 99 3.21 8.02 3.53
N LEU A 100 2.28 7.09 3.73
CA LEU A 100 0.85 7.38 3.79
C LEU A 100 0.43 7.93 5.16
N SER A 101 -0.73 8.58 5.19
CA SER A 101 -1.36 9.19 6.36
C SER A 101 -1.66 8.16 7.45
N GLU A 102 -1.93 6.93 7.04
CA GLU A 102 -2.05 5.76 7.89
C GLU A 102 -0.96 4.74 7.54
N LYS A 103 -0.49 4.04 8.58
CA LYS A 103 0.48 2.96 8.42
C LYS A 103 -0.28 1.67 8.15
N TYR A 104 -0.21 1.21 6.91
CA TYR A 104 -0.90 -0.01 6.49
C TYR A 104 -0.04 -1.24 6.74
N CYS A 105 1.29 -1.11 6.66
CA CYS A 105 2.24 -2.18 6.94
C CYS A 105 3.01 -1.95 8.26
N PRO A 106 3.36 -3.02 8.99
CA PRO A 106 4.13 -2.95 10.24
C PRO A 106 5.62 -2.61 10.05
#